data_AF-A0A0E9MVC0-F1
#
_entry.id   AF-A0A0E9MVC0-F1
#
_cell.length_a   1.000
_cell.length_b   1.000
_cell.length_c   1.000
_cell.angle_alpha   90.00
_cell.angle_beta   90.00
_cell.angle_gamma   90.00
#
_symmetry.space_group_name_H-M   'P 1'
#
loop_
_entity.id
_entity.type
_entity.pdbx_description
1 polymer ?
#
loop_
_entity_poly.entity_id
_entity_poly.type
_entity_poly.pdbx_seq_one_letter_code
_entity_poly.pdbx_strand_id
1 'polypeptide(L)'
;MNIATLRKAGWLVALVTLLAGISGFTRPLGGIQVTVTLKGQPAAERHYGQKDPVKTIHLNKLAPSDELVIRSSYCGTLGRKAAIALVDQSNRKLYEWAFDEGAAKDGMAITVEQLRKIAGGQESVQLVYIPKELPNSIILLTLA
;
A
#
# COMPACT_ATOMS: atom_id res chain seq x y z
N MET A 1 -13.40 49.13 -38.56
CA MET A 1 -13.03 47.91 -37.80
C MET A 1 -13.21 46.72 -38.72
N ASN A 2 -12.15 45.97 -39.01
CA ASN A 2 -12.06 45.10 -40.20
C ASN A 2 -12.46 43.65 -39.87
N ILE A 3 -13.39 43.04 -40.60
CA ILE A 3 -13.98 41.72 -40.30
C ILE A 3 -12.93 40.58 -40.34
N ALA A 4 -11.81 40.80 -41.01
CA ALA A 4 -10.70 39.85 -41.12
C ALA A 4 -9.94 39.59 -39.81
N THR A 5 -9.93 40.53 -38.85
CA THR A 5 -9.25 40.33 -37.55
C THR A 5 -10.09 39.52 -36.55
N LEU A 6 -11.42 39.52 -36.69
CA LEU A 6 -12.32 38.72 -35.85
C LEU A 6 -12.23 37.21 -36.11
N ARG A 7 -12.01 36.79 -37.37
CA ARG A 7 -11.90 35.36 -37.72
C ARG A 7 -10.62 34.70 -37.20
N LYS A 8 -9.52 35.47 -37.08
CA LYS A 8 -8.24 34.98 -36.53
C LYS A 8 -8.28 34.85 -35.00
N ALA A 9 -9.01 35.74 -34.33
CA ALA A 9 -9.18 35.70 -32.88
C ALA A 9 -10.06 34.52 -32.42
N GLY A 10 -11.10 34.15 -33.18
CA GLY A 10 -11.97 33.01 -32.85
C GLY A 10 -11.25 31.65 -32.87
N TRP A 11 -10.31 31.45 -33.80
CA TRP A 11 -9.52 30.21 -33.87
C TRP A 11 -8.54 30.09 -32.70
N LEU A 12 -7.86 31.18 -32.32
CA LEU A 12 -6.95 31.18 -31.17
C LEU A 12 -7.69 30.89 -29.86
N VAL A 13 -8.90 31.42 -29.67
CA VAL A 13 -9.71 31.15 -28.48
C VAL A 13 -10.17 29.68 -28.44
N ALA A 14 -10.59 29.11 -29.58
CA ALA A 14 -10.99 27.71 -29.67
C ALA A 14 -9.82 26.73 -29.37
N LEU A 15 -8.60 27.08 -29.80
CA LEU A 15 -7.41 26.26 -29.54
C LEU A 15 -7.03 26.27 -28.05
N VAL A 16 -7.13 27.42 -27.38
CA VAL A 16 -6.83 27.55 -25.94
C VAL A 16 -7.84 26.79 -25.07
N THR A 17 -9.12 26.78 -25.44
CA THR A 17 -10.14 25.96 -24.74
C THR A 17 -9.95 24.45 -24.94
N LEU A 18 -9.39 24.03 -26.08
CA LEU A 18 -9.16 22.60 -26.36
C LEU A 18 -7.94 22.05 -25.59
N LEU A 19 -6.90 22.86 -25.39
CA LEU A 19 -5.72 22.45 -24.60
C LEU A 19 -5.99 22.40 -23.09
N ALA A 20 -6.90 23.23 -22.56
CA ALA A 20 -7.26 23.21 -21.14
C ALA A 20 -8.00 21.92 -20.70
N GLY A 21 -8.59 21.18 -21.64
CA GLY A 21 -9.30 19.92 -21.36
C GLY A 21 -8.39 18.70 -21.17
N ILE A 22 -7.12 18.77 -21.58
CA ILE A 22 -6.21 17.60 -21.61
C ILE A 22 -5.38 17.51 -20.32
N SER A 23 -5.29 18.59 -19.54
CA SER A 23 -4.52 18.65 -18.29
C SER A 23 -5.17 17.91 -17.10
N GLY A 24 -6.38 17.38 -17.25
CA GLY A 24 -7.19 16.87 -16.14
C GLY A 24 -6.90 15.43 -15.69
N PHE A 25 -6.04 14.68 -16.38
CA PHE A 25 -5.83 13.25 -16.11
C PHE A 25 -4.37 12.87 -15.87
N THR A 26 -3.67 13.59 -14.98
CA THR A 26 -2.53 13.00 -14.28
C THR A 26 -3.03 12.19 -13.09
N ARG A 27 -3.72 11.06 -13.35
CA ARG A 27 -3.83 10.03 -12.30
C ARG A 27 -2.41 9.51 -12.07
N PRO A 28 -1.93 9.36 -10.82
CA PRO A 28 -0.63 8.74 -10.60
C PRO A 28 -0.64 7.34 -11.23
N LEU A 29 0.08 7.21 -12.34
CA LEU A 29 0.25 5.99 -13.10
C LEU A 29 1.21 5.09 -12.30
N GLY A 30 0.63 4.09 -11.65
CA GLY A 30 1.34 3.01 -11.00
C GLY A 30 1.77 3.31 -9.58
N GLY A 31 1.14 2.59 -8.64
CA GLY A 31 1.48 2.63 -7.23
C GLY A 31 1.44 1.23 -6.65
N ILE A 32 2.26 1.00 -5.63
CA ILE A 32 2.11 -0.17 -4.77
C ILE A 32 1.06 0.18 -3.73
N GLN A 33 0.02 -0.64 -3.66
CA GLN A 33 -1.00 -0.59 -2.63
C GLN A 33 -0.94 -1.90 -1.84
N VAL A 34 -0.86 -1.80 -0.52
CA VAL A 34 -0.87 -2.94 0.40
C VAL A 34 -2.04 -2.79 1.35
N THR A 35 -2.93 -3.76 1.35
CA THR A 35 -4.09 -3.81 2.25
C THR A 35 -3.88 -4.90 3.28
N VAL A 36 -4.19 -4.59 4.54
CA VAL A 36 -4.20 -5.55 5.63
C VAL A 36 -5.62 -5.66 6.15
N THR A 37 -6.15 -6.87 6.17
CA THR A 37 -7.45 -7.18 6.78
C THR A 37 -7.26 -8.04 8.03
N LEU A 38 -8.02 -7.76 9.08
CA LEU A 38 -8.07 -8.52 10.32
C LEU A 38 -9.51 -9.04 10.48
N LYS A 39 -9.70 -10.36 10.63
CA LYS A 39 -11.04 -10.99 10.67
C LYS A 39 -11.90 -10.66 9.44
N GLY A 40 -11.26 -10.55 8.28
CA GLY A 40 -11.94 -10.13 7.04
C GLY A 40 -12.35 -8.66 7.00
N GLN A 41 -12.13 -7.86 8.05
CA GLN A 41 -12.38 -6.43 8.06
C GLN A 41 -11.11 -5.63 7.71
N PRO A 42 -11.22 -4.49 7.01
CA PRO A 42 -10.07 -3.63 6.74
C PRO A 42 -9.41 -3.15 8.03
N ALA A 43 -8.13 -3.50 8.21
CA ALA A 43 -7.34 -3.08 9.36
C ALA A 43 -6.50 -1.85 9.02
N ALA A 44 -5.79 -1.90 7.89
CA ALA A 44 -4.99 -0.81 7.35
C ALA A 44 -4.87 -0.92 5.82
N GLU A 45 -4.59 0.21 5.18
CA GLU A 45 -4.31 0.31 3.76
C GLU A 45 -3.16 1.29 3.57
N ARG A 46 -2.21 0.94 2.70
CA ARG A 46 -0.98 1.70 2.48
C ARG A 46 -0.68 1.85 1.01
N HIS A 47 -0.40 3.08 0.61
CA HIS A 47 0.18 3.35 -0.69
C HIS A 47 1.65 3.74 -0.54
N TYR A 48 2.48 3.28 -1.46
CA TYR A 48 3.86 3.73 -1.51
C TYR A 48 3.94 5.25 -1.67
N GLY A 49 4.76 5.90 -0.84
CA GLY A 49 4.93 7.35 -0.84
C GLY A 49 3.88 8.14 -0.02
N GLN A 50 2.81 7.50 0.47
CA GLN A 50 1.86 8.14 1.38
C GLN A 50 2.36 8.10 2.83
N LYS A 51 2.05 9.17 3.59
CA LYS A 51 2.46 9.36 4.99
C LYS A 51 1.31 9.21 5.98
N ASP A 52 0.36 8.31 5.72
CA ASP A 52 -0.76 8.14 6.64
C ASP A 52 -0.25 7.62 8.01
N PRO A 53 -0.92 7.94 9.12
CA PRO A 53 -0.51 7.47 10.43
C PRO A 53 -0.47 5.94 10.51
N VAL A 54 0.54 5.38 11.20
CA VAL A 54 0.63 3.93 11.47
C VAL A 54 -0.34 3.53 12.55
N LYS A 55 -1.28 2.67 12.16
CA LYS A 55 -2.26 2.10 13.09
C LYS A 55 -1.59 1.03 13.94
N THR A 56 -1.90 1.08 15.23
CA THR A 56 -1.47 0.09 16.20
C THR A 56 -2.60 -0.91 16.44
N ILE A 57 -2.27 -2.20 16.42
CA ILE A 57 -3.16 -3.30 16.78
C ILE A 57 -2.61 -3.98 18.01
N HIS A 58 -3.44 -4.09 19.05
CA HIS A 58 -3.08 -4.82 20.25
C HIS A 58 -3.37 -6.31 20.07
N LEU A 59 -2.33 -7.08 19.78
CA LEU A 59 -2.39 -8.53 19.59
C LEU A 59 -3.06 -9.18 20.79
N ASN A 60 -2.79 -8.74 22.02
CA ASN A 60 -3.35 -9.31 23.26
C ASN A 60 -4.88 -9.24 23.35
N LYS A 61 -5.53 -8.36 22.58
CA LYS A 61 -7.00 -8.23 22.52
C LYS A 61 -7.67 -9.13 21.48
N LEU A 62 -6.87 -9.87 20.70
CA LEU A 62 -7.33 -10.75 19.63
C LEU A 62 -7.31 -12.22 20.06
N ALA A 63 -8.14 -13.05 19.43
CA ALA A 63 -8.10 -14.48 19.62
C ALA A 63 -6.88 -15.08 18.88
N PRO A 64 -6.26 -16.16 19.38
CA PRO A 64 -5.10 -16.78 18.71
C PRO A 64 -5.38 -17.22 17.27
N SER A 65 -6.61 -17.66 17.00
CA SER A 65 -7.10 -18.09 15.68
C SER A 65 -7.43 -16.93 14.73
N ASP A 66 -7.38 -15.68 15.19
CA ASP A 66 -7.64 -14.54 14.33
C ASP A 66 -6.53 -14.41 13.29
N GLU A 67 -6.90 -14.05 12.06
CA GLU A 67 -5.96 -13.93 10.95
C GLU A 67 -5.79 -12.48 10.51
N LEU A 68 -4.54 -12.09 10.32
CA LEU A 68 -4.16 -10.96 9.47
C LEU A 68 -3.95 -11.50 8.06
N VAL A 69 -4.66 -10.94 7.09
CA VAL A 69 -4.43 -11.22 5.67
C VAL A 69 -3.85 -9.97 5.01
N ILE A 70 -2.65 -10.11 4.46
CA ILE A 70 -1.97 -9.04 3.73
C ILE A 70 -2.11 -9.29 2.23
N ARG A 71 -2.57 -8.27 1.49
CA ARG A 71 -2.67 -8.29 0.04
C ARG A 71 -1.89 -7.13 -0.55
N SER A 72 -1.05 -7.40 -1.53
CA SER A 72 -0.35 -6.36 -2.29
C SER A 72 -0.87 -6.31 -3.72
N SER A 73 -1.02 -5.09 -4.24
CA SER A 73 -1.26 -4.85 -5.64
C SER A 73 -0.27 -3.83 -6.17
N TYR A 74 0.24 -4.11 -7.37
CA TYR A 74 1.11 -3.25 -8.15
C TYR A 74 0.39 -2.97 -9.45
N CYS A 75 0.01 -1.71 -9.70
CA CYS A 75 -0.68 -1.32 -10.95
C CYS A 75 -1.93 -2.17 -11.28
N GLY A 76 -2.71 -2.56 -10.27
CA GLY A 76 -3.89 -3.42 -10.44
C GLY A 76 -3.60 -4.90 -10.69
N THR A 77 -2.32 -5.29 -10.74
CA THR A 77 -1.88 -6.69 -10.75
C THR A 77 -1.46 -7.10 -9.35
N LEU A 78 -1.75 -8.34 -8.96
CA LEU A 78 -1.34 -8.85 -7.65
C LEU A 78 0.18 -8.91 -7.57
N GLY A 79 0.74 -8.33 -6.51
CA GLY A 79 2.18 -8.12 -6.36
C GLY A 79 2.94 -9.44 -6.33
N ARG A 80 3.68 -9.74 -7.39
CA ARG A 80 4.57 -10.90 -7.45
C ARG A 80 5.91 -10.51 -6.84
N LYS A 81 6.47 -11.38 -5.99
CA LYS A 81 7.84 -11.25 -5.43
C LYS A 81 8.02 -10.09 -4.44
N ALA A 82 7.19 -10.00 -3.42
CA ALA A 82 7.43 -9.13 -2.26
C ALA A 82 7.67 -9.98 -1.01
N ALA A 83 8.09 -9.36 0.09
CA ALA A 83 8.17 -10.01 1.38
C ALA A 83 7.41 -9.21 2.45
N ILE A 84 6.90 -9.90 3.46
CA ILE A 84 6.45 -9.31 4.72
C ILE A 84 7.48 -9.64 5.76
N ALA A 85 7.87 -8.66 6.57
CA ALA A 85 8.77 -8.86 7.68
C ALA A 85 8.12 -8.39 8.98
N LEU A 86 8.45 -9.10 10.06
CA LEU A 86 8.24 -8.62 11.41
C LEU A 86 9.57 -8.05 11.91
N VAL A 87 9.57 -6.80 12.35
CA VAL A 87 10.77 -6.13 12.86
C VAL A 87 10.56 -5.64 14.29
N ASP A 88 11.61 -5.62 15.09
CA ASP A 88 11.59 -5.02 16.43
C ASP A 88 11.71 -3.49 16.37
N GLN A 89 11.67 -2.83 17.52
CA GLN A 89 11.82 -1.37 17.64
C GLN A 89 13.19 -0.85 17.15
N SER A 90 14.19 -1.72 17.06
CA SER A 90 15.53 -1.41 16.53
C SER A 90 15.64 -1.69 15.03
N ASN A 91 14.52 -1.91 14.32
CA ASN A 91 14.45 -2.35 12.93
C ASN A 91 15.18 -3.67 12.64
N ARG A 92 15.43 -4.50 13.66
CA ARG A 92 15.99 -5.84 13.44
C ARG A 92 14.88 -6.78 13.02
N LYS A 93 15.15 -7.54 11.96
CA LYS A 93 14.20 -8.51 11.43
C LYS A 93 14.09 -9.72 12.36
N LEU A 94 12.89 -9.94 12.88
CA LEU A 94 12.56 -11.11 13.69
C LEU A 94 12.16 -12.29 12.80
N TYR A 95 11.44 -12.02 11.71
CA TYR A 95 11.01 -13.03 10.74
C TYR A 95 10.67 -12.40 9.39
N GLU A 96 10.72 -13.21 8.34
CA GLU A 96 10.33 -12.84 6.98
C GLU A 96 9.47 -13.92 6.33
N TRP A 97 8.39 -13.50 5.69
CA TRP A 97 7.55 -14.31 4.81
C TRP A 97 7.72 -13.82 3.38
N ALA A 98 8.00 -14.72 2.45
CA ALA A 98 8.00 -14.41 1.02
C ALA A 98 6.59 -14.55 0.44
N PHE A 99 6.17 -13.62 -0.42
CA PHE A 99 5.00 -13.80 -1.27
C PHE A 99 5.34 -14.72 -2.43
N ASP A 100 5.01 -16.00 -2.27
CA ASP A 100 5.08 -16.99 -3.33
C ASP A 100 3.94 -16.79 -4.34
N GLU A 101 4.08 -17.32 -5.56
CA GLU A 101 3.11 -17.12 -6.64
C GLU A 101 1.67 -17.57 -6.28
N GLY A 102 1.53 -18.53 -5.35
CA GLY A 102 0.24 -18.98 -4.83
C GLY A 102 -0.42 -17.99 -3.87
N ALA A 103 0.37 -17.31 -3.02
CA ALA A 103 -0.12 -16.33 -2.05
C ALA A 103 -0.61 -15.03 -2.72
N ALA A 104 -0.22 -14.79 -3.97
CA ALA A 104 -0.62 -13.61 -4.71
C ALA A 104 -2.15 -13.55 -4.93
N LYS A 105 -2.85 -14.68 -5.09
CA LYS A 105 -4.30 -14.68 -5.36
C LYS A 105 -5.16 -14.38 -4.13
N ASP A 106 -4.89 -15.03 -3.01
CA ASP A 106 -5.75 -14.96 -1.83
C ASP A 106 -5.21 -14.02 -0.73
N GLY A 107 -3.97 -13.58 -0.86
CA GLY A 107 -3.23 -12.84 0.16
C GLY A 107 -2.43 -13.76 1.08
N MET A 108 -1.49 -13.18 1.81
CA MET A 108 -0.71 -13.87 2.83
C MET A 108 -1.46 -13.82 4.16
N ALA A 109 -1.94 -14.98 4.62
CA ALA A 109 -2.59 -15.12 5.92
C ALA A 109 -1.54 -15.44 7.00
N ILE A 110 -1.59 -14.71 8.11
CA ILE A 110 -0.75 -14.92 9.30
C ILE A 110 -1.66 -14.89 10.52
N THR A 111 -1.62 -15.94 11.33
CA THR A 111 -2.42 -16.02 12.55
C THR A 111 -1.84 -15.14 13.65
N VAL A 112 -2.70 -14.65 14.55
CA VAL A 112 -2.28 -13.91 15.75
C VAL A 112 -1.39 -14.77 16.64
N GLU A 113 -1.64 -16.08 16.73
CA GLU A 113 -0.78 -17.02 17.46
C GLU A 113 0.66 -17.01 16.91
N GLN A 114 0.82 -17.11 15.58
CA GLN A 114 2.14 -17.04 14.96
C GLN A 114 2.82 -15.69 15.23
N LEU A 115 2.09 -14.58 15.10
CA LEU A 115 2.63 -13.24 15.38
C LEU A 115 3.13 -13.10 16.82
N ARG A 116 2.34 -13.55 17.80
CA ARG A 116 2.73 -13.53 19.22
C ARG A 116 3.95 -14.40 19.49
N LYS A 117 3.99 -15.60 18.90
CA LYS A 117 5.11 -16.54 19.05
C LYS A 117 6.41 -15.96 18.50
N ILE A 118 6.36 -15.34 17.32
CA ILE A 118 7.53 -14.71 16.69
C ILE A 118 7.94 -13.44 17.42
N ALA A 119 6.98 -12.63 17.89
CA ALA A 119 7.25 -11.44 18.67
C ALA A 119 7.99 -11.76 19.99
N GLY A 120 7.86 -12.99 20.52
CA GLY A 120 8.72 -13.48 21.59
C GLY A 120 8.68 -12.64 22.88
N GLY A 121 7.55 -11.98 23.17
CA GLY A 121 7.37 -11.12 24.34
C GLY A 121 7.83 -9.66 24.16
N GLN A 122 8.21 -9.25 22.95
CA GLN A 122 8.45 -7.84 22.63
C GLN A 122 7.18 -7.00 22.91
N GLU A 123 7.35 -5.84 23.53
CA GLU A 123 6.23 -4.91 23.83
C GLU A 123 5.59 -4.36 22.56
N SER A 124 6.38 -4.17 21.50
CA SER A 124 5.90 -3.70 20.22
C SER A 124 6.81 -4.17 19.10
N VAL A 125 6.21 -4.64 18.03
CA VAL A 125 6.88 -5.02 16.78
C VAL A 125 6.16 -4.36 15.60
N GLN A 126 6.85 -4.18 14.48
CA GLN A 126 6.26 -3.58 13.29
C GLN A 126 6.12 -4.64 12.19
N LEU A 127 4.96 -4.63 11.55
CA LEU A 127 4.73 -5.41 10.33
C LEU A 127 5.08 -4.54 9.12
N VAL A 128 6.03 -5.01 8.33
CA VAL A 128 6.65 -4.23 7.26
C VAL A 128 6.52 -4.97 5.94
N TYR A 129 6.11 -4.27 4.89
CA TYR A 129 6.11 -4.74 3.52
C TYR A 129 7.41 -4.36 2.83
N ILE A 130 8.08 -5.34 2.23
CA ILE A 130 9.35 -5.21 1.53
C ILE A 130 9.09 -5.47 0.04
N PRO A 131 8.88 -4.42 -0.77
CA PRO A 131 8.83 -4.57 -2.23
C PRO A 131 10.20 -4.98 -2.76
N LYS A 132 10.25 -5.88 -3.74
CA LYS A 132 11.51 -6.21 -4.43
C LYS A 132 12.00 -5.11 -5.37
N GLU A 133 11.08 -4.29 -5.88
CA GLU A 133 11.37 -3.28 -6.90
C GLU A 133 11.72 -1.90 -6.34
N LEU A 134 11.59 -1.69 -5.03
CA LEU A 134 11.82 -0.39 -4.41
C LEU A 134 12.86 -0.52 -3.27
N PRO A 135 13.69 0.52 -3.06
CA PRO A 135 14.76 0.48 -2.05
C PRO A 135 14.23 0.56 -0.61
N ASN A 136 13.01 1.09 -0.43
CA ASN A 136 12.44 1.36 0.88
C ASN A 136 11.27 0.43 1.16
N SER A 137 11.22 -0.09 2.39
CA SER A 137 10.09 -0.84 2.91
C SER A 137 8.96 0.08 3.38
N ILE A 138 7.75 -0.47 3.46
CA ILE A 138 6.54 0.24 3.89
C ILE A 138 6.09 -0.34 5.22
N ILE A 139 5.99 0.48 6.27
CA ILE A 139 5.41 0.05 7.53
C ILE A 139 3.89 -0.07 7.35
N LEU A 140 3.36 -1.27 7.57
CA LEU A 140 1.93 -1.54 7.46
C LEU A 140 1.22 -1.18 8.77
N LEU A 141 1.69 -1.77 9.86
CA LEU A 141 1.05 -1.75 11.17
C LEU A 141 2.10 -1.84 12.28
N THR A 142 1.76 -1.29 13.43
CA THR A 142 2.45 -1.59 14.70
C THR A 142 1.62 -2.63 15.46
N LEU A 143 2.26 -3.64 16.01
CA LEU A 143 1.65 -4.71 16.78
C LEU A 143 2.16 -4.62 18.22
N ALA A 144 1.24 -4.46 19.18
CA ALA A 144 1.52 -4.30 20.62
C ALA A 144 0.64 -5.23 21.47
#